data_AF-A0A8D9EE99-F1
#
_entry.id   AF-A0A8D9EE99-F1
#
_cell.length_a   1.000
_cell.length_b   1.000
_cell.length_c   1.000
_cell.angle_alpha   90.00
_cell.angle_beta   90.00
_cell.angle_gamma   90.00
#
_symmetry.space_group_name_H-M   'P 1'
#
loop_
_entity.id
_entity.type
_entity.pdbx_description
1 polymer ?
#
loop_
_entity_poly.entity_id
_entity_poly.type
_entity_poly.pdbx_seq_one_letter_code
_entity_poly.pdbx_strand_id
1 'polypeptide(L)'
;MGIKGTVRRSTDGDFIHANVDIDLIISEEMEYGSLEKPVEIFHIMEHFCLGRRRLHIFGRDSTIRPGWLTIGPDLTNSNFNADTYASYFLNGYISTGCTERIEALRPKSPPPKNKTALAGRGGRGMPVSVLYRARGRGVMPR
;
A
#
# COMPACT_ATOMS: atom_id res chain seq x y z
N MET A 1 7.27 -8.19 7.59
CA MET A 1 6.13 -7.75 6.75
C MET A 1 6.06 -8.64 5.52
N GLY A 2 4.87 -9.13 5.14
CA GLY A 2 4.66 -9.97 3.96
C GLY A 2 3.49 -9.47 3.13
N ILE A 3 3.53 -9.68 1.81
CA ILE A 3 2.48 -9.27 0.87
C ILE A 3 1.88 -10.49 0.19
N LYS A 4 0.56 -10.51 0.05
CA LYS A 4 -0.19 -11.52 -0.70
C LYS A 4 -1.02 -10.82 -1.77
N GLY A 5 -0.97 -11.35 -3.00
CA GLY A 5 -1.66 -10.75 -4.15
C GLY A 5 -0.84 -9.64 -4.81
N THR A 6 -1.47 -8.88 -5.70
CA THR A 6 -0.84 -7.76 -6.41
C THR A 6 -1.35 -6.45 -5.81
N VAL A 7 -0.45 -5.62 -5.31
CA VAL A 7 -0.76 -4.26 -4.83
C VAL A 7 0.23 -3.28 -5.45
N ARG A 8 -0.27 -2.19 -6.01
CA ARG A 8 0.49 -1.15 -6.70
C ARG A 8 0.23 0.20 -6.05
N ARG A 9 1.28 0.78 -5.44
CA ARG A 9 1.23 2.12 -4.81
C ARG A 9 0.63 3.22 -5.70
N SER A 10 0.84 3.15 -7.01
CA SER A 10 0.39 4.17 -7.95
C SER A 10 -1.11 4.14 -8.22
N THR A 11 -1.76 2.99 -8.09
CA THR A 11 -3.18 2.79 -8.44
C THR A 11 -4.04 2.46 -7.24
N ASP A 12 -3.50 1.75 -6.25
CA ASP A 12 -4.27 1.15 -5.16
C ASP A 12 -4.18 2.01 -3.88
N GLY A 13 -4.33 3.33 -4.06
CA GLY A 13 -4.29 4.31 -2.96
C GLY A 13 -5.50 4.24 -2.04
N ASP A 14 -6.59 3.64 -2.49
CA ASP A 14 -7.79 3.30 -1.72
C ASP A 14 -7.59 2.11 -0.76
N PHE A 15 -6.46 1.40 -0.89
CA PHE A 15 -6.11 0.27 -0.05
C PHE A 15 -4.85 0.49 0.79
N ILE A 16 -3.82 1.17 0.24
CA ILE A 16 -2.57 1.43 0.96
C ILE A 16 -2.11 2.89 0.93
N HIS A 17 -1.64 3.38 2.08
CA HIS A 17 -0.87 4.62 2.19
C HIS A 17 0.60 4.27 2.46
N ALA A 18 1.33 3.97 1.39
CA ALA A 18 2.75 3.66 1.50
C ALA A 18 3.59 4.88 1.95
N ASN A 19 4.71 4.60 2.62
CA ASN A 19 5.72 5.58 3.02
C ASN A 19 5.24 6.64 4.02
N VAL A 20 4.14 6.39 4.75
CA VAL A 20 3.71 7.23 5.88
C VAL A 20 4.65 7.03 7.07
N ASP A 21 4.96 5.78 7.40
CA ASP A 21 5.87 5.40 8.48
C ASP A 21 7.19 4.81 7.96
N ILE A 22 8.19 4.79 8.83
CA ILE A 22 9.49 4.12 8.61
C ILE A 22 9.47 2.69 9.19
N ASP A 23 10.50 1.90 8.89
CA ASP A 23 10.65 0.50 9.32
C ASP A 23 11.39 0.33 10.66
N LEU A 24 11.47 1.39 11.46
CA LEU A 24 12.11 1.41 12.77
C LEU A 24 11.13 1.88 13.84
N ILE A 25 11.10 1.15 14.95
CA ILE A 25 10.50 1.57 16.21
C ILE A 25 11.64 1.64 17.22
N ILE A 26 11.79 2.78 17.88
CA ILE A 26 12.80 3.00 18.93
C ILE A 26 12.03 3.27 20.22
N SER A 27 12.09 2.31 21.14
CA SER A 27 11.49 2.41 22.47
C SER A 27 12.53 2.09 23.53
N GLU A 28 12.26 2.51 24.76
CA GLU A 28 13.02 2.04 25.92
C GLU A 28 12.87 0.53 26.10
N GLU A 29 13.86 -0.08 26.76
CA GLU A 29 13.78 -1.49 27.14
C GLU A 29 12.62 -1.69 28.12
N MET A 30 11.80 -2.71 27.86
CA MET A 30 10.70 -3.06 28.74
C MET A 30 11.19 -3.79 29.98
N GLU A 31 10.35 -3.86 31.02
CA GLU A 31 10.65 -4.62 32.23
C GLU A 31 11.06 -6.08 31.92
N TYR A 32 12.02 -6.58 32.69
CA TYR A 32 12.58 -7.92 32.51
C TYR A 32 11.48 -8.98 32.55
N GLY A 33 11.40 -9.80 31.50
CA GLY A 33 10.38 -10.83 31.33
C GLY A 33 9.12 -10.37 30.59
N SER A 34 9.00 -9.10 30.21
CA SER A 34 7.89 -8.64 29.37
C SER A 34 8.01 -9.19 27.95
N LEU A 35 6.94 -9.83 27.49
CA LEU A 35 6.78 -10.34 26.12
C LEU A 35 5.94 -9.39 25.25
N GLU A 36 5.67 -8.20 25.76
CA GLU A 36 4.95 -7.17 24.99
C GLU A 36 5.78 -6.69 23.79
N LYS A 37 5.06 -6.09 22.84
CA LYS A 37 5.65 -5.47 21.67
C LYS A 37 5.22 -4.01 21.70
N PRO A 38 6.08 -3.08 21.25
CA PRO A 38 5.76 -1.67 21.29
C PRO A 38 4.47 -1.40 20.51
N VAL A 39 3.55 -0.66 21.12
CA VAL A 39 2.21 -0.39 20.58
C VAL A 39 2.24 0.30 19.20
N GLU A 40 3.33 0.99 18.89
CA GLU A 40 3.57 1.65 17.60
C GLU A 40 3.45 0.71 16.40
N ILE A 41 3.68 -0.60 16.58
CA ILE A 41 3.47 -1.56 15.50
C ILE A 41 2.03 -1.55 14.98
N PHE A 42 1.04 -1.31 15.84
CA PHE A 42 -0.36 -1.17 15.43
C PHE A 42 -0.58 0.08 14.60
N HIS A 43 0.08 1.19 14.96
CA HIS A 43 -0.01 2.44 14.20
C HIS A 43 0.54 2.28 12.79
N ILE A 44 1.73 1.67 12.65
CA ILE A 44 2.33 1.39 11.33
C ILE A 44 1.38 0.54 10.48
N MET A 45 0.77 -0.51 11.06
CA MET A 45 -0.17 -1.37 10.32
C MET A 45 -1.45 -0.64 9.92
N GLU A 46 -2.00 0.21 10.79
CA GLU A 46 -3.23 0.96 10.57
C GLU A 46 -3.07 2.11 9.59
N HIS A 47 -1.92 2.81 9.63
CA HIS A 47 -1.59 3.85 8.66
C HIS A 47 -1.29 3.26 7.28
N PHE A 48 -0.56 2.15 7.22
CA PHE A 48 -0.18 1.52 5.96
C PHE A 48 -1.38 0.94 5.21
N CYS A 49 -2.24 0.18 5.89
CA CYS A 49 -3.35 -0.56 5.28
C CYS A 49 -4.71 -0.04 5.72
N LEU A 50 -5.49 0.45 4.74
CA LEU A 50 -6.85 0.95 4.95
C LEU A 50 -7.87 -0.18 5.17
N GLY A 51 -7.48 -1.44 4.97
CA GLY A 51 -8.32 -2.60 5.25
C GLY A 51 -8.72 -2.68 6.73
N ARG A 52 -10.03 -2.81 6.98
CA ARG A 52 -10.59 -2.78 8.35
C ARG A 52 -10.61 -4.14 9.06
N ARG A 53 -10.36 -5.23 8.34
CA ARG A 53 -10.33 -6.60 8.88
C ARG A 53 -8.94 -6.94 9.37
N ARG A 54 -8.63 -6.62 10.62
CA ARG A 54 -7.31 -6.81 11.23
C ARG A 54 -7.38 -7.90 12.31
N LEU A 55 -6.43 -8.83 12.29
CA LEU A 55 -6.38 -9.98 13.19
C LEU A 55 -5.06 -9.97 13.95
N HIS A 56 -5.11 -9.98 15.28
CA HIS A 56 -3.97 -10.10 16.18
C HIS A 56 -3.99 -11.50 16.82
N ILE A 57 -3.12 -12.39 16.34
CA ILE A 57 -2.99 -13.75 16.84
C ILE A 57 -1.94 -13.77 17.97
N PHE A 58 -2.20 -14.55 19.01
CA PHE A 58 -1.44 -14.59 20.27
C PHE A 58 -1.51 -13.28 21.07
N GLY A 59 -2.59 -12.54 20.92
CA GLY A 59 -2.84 -11.36 21.74
C GLY A 59 -3.25 -11.73 23.17
N ARG A 60 -3.04 -10.77 24.07
CA ARG A 60 -3.39 -10.82 25.50
C ARG A 60 -4.38 -9.69 25.82
N ASP A 61 -4.95 -9.73 27.02
CA ASP A 61 -5.90 -8.70 27.50
C ASP A 61 -5.33 -7.28 27.40
N SER A 62 -4.04 -7.10 27.70
CA SER A 62 -3.34 -5.79 27.59
C SER A 62 -3.23 -5.26 26.16
N THR A 63 -3.43 -6.11 25.15
CA THR A 63 -3.26 -5.77 23.72
C THR A 63 -4.59 -5.67 22.96
N ILE A 64 -5.72 -5.77 23.65
CA ILE A 64 -7.04 -5.60 23.03
C ILE A 64 -7.16 -4.17 22.51
N ARG A 65 -7.48 -4.02 21.22
CA ARG A 65 -7.51 -2.72 20.52
C ARG A 65 -8.74 -2.58 19.64
N PRO A 66 -9.43 -1.42 19.64
CA PRO A 66 -10.50 -1.15 18.68
C PRO A 66 -10.05 -1.31 17.23
N GLY A 67 -10.91 -1.90 16.39
CA GLY A 67 -10.58 -2.18 14.99
C GLY A 67 -9.73 -3.43 14.75
N TRP A 68 -9.44 -4.21 15.80
CA TRP A 68 -8.76 -5.49 15.74
C TRP A 68 -9.63 -6.61 16.33
N LEU A 69 -9.60 -7.77 15.67
CA LEU A 69 -9.99 -9.03 16.27
C LEU A 69 -8.75 -9.62 16.96
N THR A 70 -8.83 -9.92 18.25
CA THR A 70 -7.71 -10.49 19.01
C THR A 70 -8.04 -11.94 19.38
N ILE A 71 -7.10 -12.85 19.12
CA ILE A 71 -7.23 -14.28 19.45
C ILE A 71 -5.94 -14.71 20.15
N GLY A 72 -6.05 -15.36 21.30
CA GLY A 72 -4.89 -15.86 22.04
C GLY A 72 -5.30 -16.78 23.19
N PRO A 73 -4.38 -17.63 23.67
CA PRO A 73 -4.64 -18.56 24.76
C PRO A 73 -4.78 -17.86 26.13
N ASP A 74 -4.14 -16.69 26.29
CA ASP A 74 -4.07 -15.96 27.56
C ASP A 74 -5.17 -14.89 27.70
N LEU A 75 -6.20 -14.92 26.85
CA LEU A 75 -7.35 -14.03 26.97
C LEU A 75 -8.27 -14.51 28.08
N THR A 76 -8.63 -13.62 29.01
CA THR A 76 -9.49 -14.01 30.14
C THR A 76 -10.98 -14.08 29.79
N ASN A 77 -11.37 -13.49 28.66
CA ASN A 77 -12.77 -13.44 28.21
C ASN A 77 -12.86 -13.48 26.67
N SER A 78 -14.02 -13.89 26.14
CA SER A 78 -14.32 -13.90 24.72
C SER A 78 -15.69 -13.28 24.45
N ASN A 79 -15.74 -12.37 23.48
CA ASN A 79 -16.97 -11.73 23.00
C ASN A 79 -17.16 -11.91 21.48
N PHE A 80 -16.39 -12.81 20.85
CA PHE A 80 -16.39 -12.93 19.41
C PHE A 80 -17.69 -13.56 18.91
N ASN A 81 -18.40 -12.82 18.06
CA ASN A 81 -19.53 -13.32 17.28
C ASN A 81 -19.25 -13.08 15.80
N ALA A 82 -19.19 -14.16 15.02
CA ALA A 82 -18.76 -14.11 13.63
C ALA A 82 -19.71 -13.30 12.74
N ASP A 83 -21.02 -13.46 12.91
CA ASP A 83 -22.03 -12.76 12.11
C ASP A 83 -22.02 -11.26 12.41
N THR A 84 -21.93 -10.91 13.68
CA THR A 84 -21.82 -9.50 14.13
C THR A 84 -20.53 -8.89 13.60
N TYR A 85 -19.40 -9.59 13.71
CA TYR A 85 -18.13 -9.12 13.19
C TYR A 85 -18.18 -8.91 11.66
N ALA A 86 -18.71 -9.88 10.92
CA ALA A 86 -18.87 -9.79 9.47
C ALA A 86 -19.77 -8.62 9.06
N SER A 87 -20.82 -8.33 9.85
CA SER A 87 -21.77 -7.26 9.57
C SER A 87 -21.13 -5.87 9.45
N TYR A 88 -20.04 -5.61 10.19
CA TYR A 88 -19.31 -4.33 10.15
C TYR A 88 -18.64 -4.01 8.80
N PHE A 89 -18.49 -5.01 7.94
CA PHE A 89 -17.76 -4.90 6.66
C PHE A 89 -18.66 -5.10 5.44
N LEU A 90 -19.97 -5.30 5.65
CA LEU A 90 -20.93 -5.41 4.56
C LEU A 90 -21.05 -4.07 3.81
N ASN A 91 -21.67 -4.09 2.62
CA ASN A 91 -21.99 -2.89 1.82
C ASN A 91 -20.78 -2.04 1.38
N GLY A 92 -19.62 -2.67 1.14
CA GLY A 92 -18.45 -1.99 0.57
C GLY A 92 -17.57 -1.27 1.59
N TYR A 93 -17.91 -1.30 2.89
CA TYR A 93 -17.10 -0.71 3.97
C TYR A 93 -15.92 -1.61 4.38
N ILE A 94 -15.22 -2.21 3.41
CA ILE A 94 -14.08 -3.09 3.66
C ILE A 94 -12.78 -2.30 3.95
N SER A 95 -12.72 -1.06 3.48
CA SER A 95 -11.66 -0.09 3.78
C SER A 95 -12.22 1.09 4.59
N THR A 96 -11.32 1.86 5.21
CA THR A 96 -11.67 3.09 5.94
C THR A 96 -12.09 4.23 5.02
N GLY A 97 -11.82 4.12 3.71
CA GLY A 97 -11.81 5.26 2.80
C GLY A 97 -10.68 6.24 3.11
N CYS A 98 -10.69 7.36 2.40
CA CYS A 98 -9.71 8.44 2.56
C CYS A 98 -10.40 9.80 2.40
N THR A 99 -10.01 10.79 3.20
CA THR A 99 -10.50 12.17 3.07
C THR A 99 -9.62 12.96 2.10
N GLU A 100 -10.17 14.01 1.48
CA GLU A 100 -9.41 14.88 0.57
C GLU A 100 -8.16 15.47 1.23
N ARG A 101 -8.24 15.80 2.52
CA ARG A 101 -7.11 16.30 3.30
C ARG A 101 -5.99 15.27 3.43
N ILE A 102 -6.33 14.01 3.71
CA ILE A 102 -5.33 12.93 3.81
C ILE A 102 -4.74 12.65 2.42
N GLU A 103 -5.58 12.62 1.38
CA GLU A 103 -5.12 12.47 0.00
C GLU A 103 -4.15 13.58 -0.44
N ALA A 104 -4.36 14.81 0.01
CA ALA A 104 -3.49 15.93 -0.31
C ALA A 104 -2.13 15.86 0.39
N LEU A 105 -2.07 15.31 1.61
CA LEU A 105 -0.88 15.33 2.45
C LEU A 105 -0.04 14.04 2.35
N ARG A 106 -0.64 12.91 1.99
CA ARG A 106 0.08 11.62 1.98
C ARG A 106 1.18 11.58 0.91
N PRO A 107 2.31 10.88 1.17
CA PRO A 107 3.40 10.76 0.19
C PRO A 107 3.01 10.01 -1.09
N LYS A 108 3.11 10.66 -2.24
CA LYS A 108 2.78 10.08 -3.57
C LYS A 108 3.97 10.13 -4.52
N SER A 109 3.96 9.26 -5.53
CA SER A 109 4.94 9.31 -6.61
C SER A 109 4.77 10.60 -7.41
N PRO A 110 5.86 11.25 -7.89
CA PRO A 110 5.75 12.40 -8.77
C PRO A 110 5.01 12.08 -10.07
N PRO A 111 4.37 13.07 -10.72
CA PRO A 111 3.79 12.88 -12.05
C PRO A 111 4.86 12.39 -13.04
N PRO A 112 4.52 11.46 -13.95
CA PRO A 112 5.45 11.05 -14.99
C PRO A 112 5.83 12.27 -15.85
N LYS A 113 7.12 12.44 -16.15
CA LYS A 113 7.57 13.45 -17.12
C LYS A 113 7.05 13.07 -18.51
N ASN A 114 6.10 13.83 -19.06
CA ASN A 114 5.69 13.70 -20.46
C ASN A 114 6.91 13.92 -21.38
N LYS A 115 7.32 12.89 -22.12
CA LYS A 115 8.37 12.98 -23.17
C LYS A 115 7.83 13.57 -24.48
N THR A 116 6.95 14.56 -24.44
CA THR A 116 6.38 15.21 -25.64
C THR A 116 6.09 16.69 -25.40
N ALA A 117 7.13 17.44 -25.06
CA ALA A 117 7.09 18.91 -25.12
C ALA A 117 8.50 19.50 -25.32
N LEU A 118 9.27 19.02 -26.30
CA LEU A 118 10.49 19.68 -26.78
C LEU A 118 10.87 19.16 -28.18
N ALA A 119 10.05 19.50 -29.16
CA ALA A 119 10.46 19.56 -30.57
C ALA A 119 9.87 20.84 -31.16
N GLY A 120 10.40 21.98 -30.71
CA GLY A 120 9.94 23.30 -31.13
C GLY A 120 10.98 24.38 -30.89
N ARG A 121 11.99 24.44 -31.78
CA ARG A 121 12.72 25.63 -32.28
C ARG A 121 14.21 25.34 -32.51
N GLY A 122 14.63 25.31 -33.78
CA GLY A 122 16.02 25.50 -34.15
C GLY A 122 16.35 25.07 -35.58
N GLY A 123 16.46 26.04 -36.49
CA GLY A 123 17.38 25.96 -37.63
C GLY A 123 16.82 25.47 -38.98
N ARG A 124 16.69 26.42 -39.92
CA ARG A 124 16.66 26.18 -41.37
C ARG A 124 17.96 25.50 -41.82
N GLY A 125 17.87 24.41 -42.58
CA GLY A 125 18.98 23.78 -43.27
C GLY A 125 18.48 22.73 -44.28
N MET A 126 18.86 22.92 -45.55
CA MET A 126 18.43 22.19 -46.76
C MET A 126 18.71 20.67 -46.74
N PRO A 127 18.07 19.87 -47.64
CA PRO A 127 18.05 18.41 -47.53
C PRO A 127 19.30 17.78 -48.16
N VAL A 128 19.88 16.78 -47.50
CA VAL A 128 20.86 15.89 -48.11
C VAL A 128 20.28 14.49 -48.13
N SER A 129 19.91 14.06 -49.34
CA SER A 129 19.61 12.69 -49.70
C SER A 129 20.79 11.78 -49.36
N VAL A 130 20.61 10.84 -48.44
CA VAL A 130 21.51 9.70 -48.26
C VAL A 130 20.75 8.41 -48.53
N LEU A 131 21.19 7.77 -49.61
CA LEU A 131 20.91 6.41 -50.07
C LEU A 131 20.64 5.42 -48.93
N TYR A 132 19.47 4.77 -48.96
CA TYR A 132 19.39 3.37 -48.54
C TYR A 132 19.25 2.49 -49.79
N ARG A 133 20.36 1.80 -50.07
CA ARG A 133 20.48 0.75 -51.07
C ARG A 133 19.62 -0.44 -50.64
N ALA A 134 18.76 -0.89 -51.55
CA ALA A 134 17.91 -2.07 -51.42
C ALA A 134 18.70 -3.39 -51.35
N ARG A 135 18.10 -4.40 -50.68
CA ARG A 135 18.05 -5.85 -50.99
C ARG A 135 17.38 -6.56 -49.79
N GLY A 136 16.11 -6.99 -49.85
CA GLY A 136 15.60 -8.27 -50.42
C GLY A 136 15.81 -9.41 -49.41
N ARG A 137 14.89 -10.32 -49.03
CA ARG A 137 13.70 -11.00 -49.62
C ARG A 137 12.78 -11.45 -48.44
N GLY A 138 11.44 -11.43 -48.54
CA GLY A 138 10.56 -12.58 -48.89
C GLY A 138 10.31 -13.50 -47.66
N VAL A 139 9.10 -13.90 -47.24
CA VAL A 139 7.87 -14.33 -47.93
C VAL A 139 6.66 -14.22 -46.98
N MET A 140 5.46 -13.95 -47.51
CA MET A 140 4.15 -13.81 -46.82
C MET A 140 3.38 -15.17 -46.70
N PRO A 141 2.07 -15.27 -46.35
CA PRO A 141 1.58 -16.20 -45.34
C PRO A 141 0.78 -17.37 -45.95
N ARG A 142 0.32 -18.29 -45.11
CA ARG A 142 -1.01 -18.90 -45.21
C ARG A 142 -1.62 -19.00 -43.82
#